data_AF-A0A8J4U969-F1
#
_entry.id   AF-A0A8J4U969-F1
#
_cell.length_a   1.000
_cell.length_b   1.000
_cell.length_c   1.000
_cell.angle_alpha   90.00
_cell.angle_beta   90.00
_cell.angle_gamma   90.00
#
_symmetry.space_group_name_H-M   'P 1'
#
loop_
_entity.id
_entity.type
_entity.pdbx_description
1 polymer ?
#
loop_
_entity_poly.entity_id
_entity_poly.type
_entity_poly.pdbx_seq_one_letter_code
_entity_poly.pdbx_strand_id
1 'polypeptide(L)'
;MQPALARAMREMFLLTSLALLSCVPLTGSSAHIEYVWSTRGYGQTRCMDIPEDLRLCHGIGYRQMQLPNLLDHETMMEVKQQASSWVPLVHRRCHPGTQVFLCSLFAPVCLEQLISPCQQFCESVRDACSPIMQVFGYVWPEMLNCSKFPTEDNGLCIQIEKNQTDTPEESGHTRACPQCDIKMNADDILDNMCASEF
;
A
#
# COMPACT_ATOMS: atom_id res chain seq x y z
N MET A 1 -62.80 16.07 24.37
CA MET A 1 -62.19 17.10 25.21
C MET A 1 -60.71 16.74 25.45
N GLN A 2 -59.86 17.04 24.48
CA GLN A 2 -58.44 17.35 24.67
C GLN A 2 -58.31 18.85 24.33
N PRO A 3 -57.25 19.62 24.68
CA PRO A 3 -56.06 19.33 25.49
C PRO A 3 -55.74 20.44 26.52
N ALA A 4 -54.95 20.15 27.55
CA ALA A 4 -54.14 21.16 28.27
C ALA A 4 -53.01 20.45 29.02
N LEU A 5 -52.05 19.99 28.21
CA LEU A 5 -50.70 19.64 28.64
C LEU A 5 -50.06 20.79 29.45
N ALA A 6 -49.23 20.39 30.42
CA ALA A 6 -47.99 21.07 30.79
C ALA A 6 -48.10 22.47 31.40
N ARG A 7 -48.21 22.56 32.74
CA ARG A 7 -47.45 23.60 33.47
C ARG A 7 -47.23 23.44 34.97
N ALA A 8 -47.90 22.52 35.67
CA ALA A 8 -47.98 22.58 37.14
C ALA A 8 -47.47 21.33 37.90
N MET A 9 -46.49 20.59 37.37
CA MET A 9 -45.75 19.55 38.13
C MET A 9 -44.28 19.91 38.34
N ARG A 10 -44.02 21.22 38.39
CA ARG A 10 -42.74 21.80 38.77
C ARG A 10 -43.09 22.64 40.01
N GLU A 11 -42.40 22.41 41.13
CA GLU A 11 -42.53 23.17 42.38
C GLU A 11 -43.69 22.82 43.34
N MET A 12 -43.75 21.60 43.89
CA MET A 12 -44.30 21.35 45.24
C MET A 12 -44.30 19.84 45.56
N PHE A 13 -43.28 19.34 46.24
CA PHE A 13 -43.42 18.36 47.34
C PHE A 13 -42.04 18.18 47.94
N LEU A 14 -41.62 19.26 48.59
CA LEU A 14 -40.82 19.21 49.80
C LEU A 14 -41.38 18.14 50.76
N LEU A 15 -40.47 17.41 51.41
CA LEU A 15 -40.62 16.76 52.73
C LEU A 15 -41.39 15.43 52.81
N THR A 16 -40.67 14.30 52.72
CA THR A 16 -40.83 13.20 53.68
C THR A 16 -39.48 12.55 53.97
N SER A 17 -39.31 12.14 55.22
CA SER A 17 -38.04 12.03 55.95
C SER A 17 -37.72 10.60 56.40
N LEU A 18 -36.41 10.37 56.59
CA LEU A 18 -35.74 9.42 57.50
C LEU A 18 -35.49 7.95 57.08
N ALA A 19 -34.20 7.62 57.21
CA ALA A 19 -33.56 6.34 57.47
C ALA A 19 -33.43 5.34 56.30
N LEU A 20 -32.20 5.17 55.82
CA LEU A 20 -31.37 4.00 56.17
C LEU A 20 -29.93 4.25 55.70
N LEU A 21 -28.98 4.17 56.64
CA LEU A 21 -27.60 3.90 56.32
C LEU A 21 -27.55 2.59 55.52
N SER A 22 -27.30 2.68 54.23
CA SER A 22 -26.62 1.62 53.49
C SER A 22 -25.39 2.25 52.85
N CYS A 23 -24.24 1.68 53.19
CA CYS A 23 -22.97 1.94 52.56
C CYS A 23 -23.13 1.60 51.07
N VAL A 24 -23.32 2.60 50.21
CA VAL A 24 -23.24 2.40 48.75
C VAL A 24 -21.75 2.34 48.44
N PRO A 25 -21.20 1.19 48.00
CA PRO A 25 -19.83 1.17 47.53
C PRO A 25 -19.76 2.06 46.28
N LEU A 26 -18.90 3.10 46.33
CA LEU A 26 -18.32 3.68 45.14
C LEU A 26 -17.48 2.59 44.46
N THR A 27 -18.10 1.84 43.58
CA THR A 27 -17.36 1.12 42.54
C THR A 27 -18.07 1.40 41.23
N GLY A 28 -17.72 2.54 40.64
CA GLY A 28 -17.84 2.72 39.21
C GLY A 28 -16.99 1.65 38.54
N SER A 29 -17.61 0.53 38.19
CA SER A 29 -17.08 -0.36 37.16
C SER A 29 -17.84 -0.04 35.89
N SER A 30 -17.47 1.09 35.27
CA SER A 30 -17.53 1.15 33.82
C SER A 30 -16.53 0.09 33.35
N ALA A 31 -17.01 -1.15 33.18
CA ALA A 31 -16.28 -2.14 32.42
C ALA A 31 -16.28 -1.62 30.98
N HIS A 32 -15.35 -0.70 30.73
CA HIS A 32 -14.92 -0.32 29.41
C HIS A 32 -14.60 -1.62 28.68
N ILE A 33 -15.49 -1.98 27.75
CA ILE A 33 -15.19 -2.86 26.63
C ILE A 33 -14.15 -2.09 25.79
N GLU A 34 -12.93 -2.02 26.31
CA GLU A 34 -11.81 -1.27 25.79
C GLU A 34 -10.54 -2.04 26.11
N TYR A 35 -10.57 -3.34 25.86
CA TYR A 35 -9.38 -4.18 25.74
C TYR A 35 -9.53 -5.27 24.68
N VAL A 36 -10.34 -5.02 23.64
CA VAL A 36 -10.39 -5.83 22.42
C VAL A 36 -9.70 -5.06 21.29
N TRP A 37 -8.45 -4.63 21.49
CA TRP A 37 -7.63 -4.04 20.42
C TRP A 37 -6.11 -4.15 20.59
N SER A 38 -5.57 -5.22 21.20
CA SER A 38 -4.10 -5.40 21.21
C SER A 38 -3.55 -6.84 21.21
N THR A 39 -4.35 -7.84 20.86
CA THR A 39 -3.83 -9.21 20.63
C THR A 39 -4.28 -9.79 19.29
N ARG A 40 -4.25 -8.97 18.23
CA ARG A 40 -3.87 -9.54 16.92
C ARG A 40 -2.41 -9.92 17.09
N GLY A 41 -2.15 -11.22 17.14
CA GLY A 41 -0.85 -11.78 17.49
C GLY A 41 0.27 -11.02 16.80
N TYR A 42 1.23 -10.58 17.60
CA TYR A 42 2.58 -10.29 17.12
C TYR A 42 3.08 -11.60 16.48
N GLY A 43 2.76 -11.81 15.20
CA GLY A 43 3.51 -12.73 14.37
C GLY A 43 4.96 -12.29 14.52
N GLN A 44 5.82 -13.21 14.98
CA GLN A 44 7.19 -12.86 15.31
C GLN A 44 7.86 -12.29 14.05
N THR A 45 8.09 -10.97 14.04
CA THR A 45 8.81 -10.28 12.95
C THR A 45 10.15 -10.97 12.79
N ARG A 46 10.40 -11.47 11.59
CA ARG A 46 11.61 -12.24 11.28
C ARG A 46 12.39 -11.53 10.19
N CYS A 47 13.62 -11.15 10.53
CA CYS A 47 14.54 -10.64 9.54
C CYS A 47 15.25 -11.78 8.83
N MET A 48 15.38 -11.66 7.52
CA MET A 48 16.04 -12.62 6.65
C MET A 48 16.75 -11.91 5.51
N ASP A 49 17.80 -12.53 4.98
CA ASP A 49 18.54 -11.97 3.86
C ASP A 49 17.67 -11.97 2.58
N ILE A 50 17.84 -10.94 1.77
CA ILE A 50 17.23 -10.81 0.44
C ILE A 50 17.99 -11.75 -0.51
N PRO A 51 17.40 -12.87 -0.94
CA PRO A 51 18.13 -13.84 -1.74
C PRO A 51 18.35 -13.30 -3.16
N GLU A 52 19.39 -13.80 -3.83
CA GLU A 52 19.73 -13.42 -5.22
C GLU A 52 18.60 -13.73 -6.21
N ASP A 53 17.76 -14.72 -5.91
CA ASP A 53 16.63 -15.11 -6.74
C ASP A 53 15.39 -14.19 -6.55
N LEU A 54 15.37 -13.31 -5.54
CA LEU A 54 14.38 -12.23 -5.43
C LEU A 54 14.81 -11.04 -6.30
N ARG A 55 14.80 -11.25 -7.62
CA ARG A 55 15.32 -10.33 -8.64
C ARG A 55 14.78 -8.89 -8.57
N LEU A 56 13.58 -8.70 -8.02
CA LEU A 56 12.98 -7.37 -7.87
C LEU A 56 13.79 -6.49 -6.91
N CYS A 57 14.30 -7.05 -5.81
CA CYS A 57 14.82 -6.29 -4.66
C CYS A 57 16.25 -6.66 -4.25
N HIS A 58 16.85 -7.68 -4.87
CA HIS A 58 18.24 -7.99 -4.61
C HIS A 58 19.16 -6.82 -5.02
N GLY A 59 20.07 -6.43 -4.13
CA GLY A 59 21.03 -5.36 -4.39
C GLY A 59 20.47 -3.93 -4.27
N ILE A 60 19.29 -3.72 -3.68
CA ILE A 60 18.63 -2.41 -3.63
C ILE A 60 19.18 -1.42 -2.57
N GLY A 61 20.30 -1.75 -1.92
CA GLY A 61 20.97 -0.86 -0.94
C GLY A 61 20.89 -1.34 0.51
N TYR A 62 20.14 -2.40 0.79
CA TYR A 62 20.18 -3.13 2.05
C TYR A 62 20.13 -4.64 1.77
N ARG A 63 20.50 -5.43 2.77
CA ARG A 63 20.65 -6.89 2.63
C ARG A 63 19.57 -7.69 3.32
N GLN A 64 18.95 -7.14 4.37
CA GLN A 64 17.97 -7.85 5.19
C GLN A 64 16.61 -7.21 5.10
N MET A 65 15.61 -8.05 4.85
CA MET A 65 14.20 -7.70 4.85
C MET A 65 13.47 -8.39 5.99
N GLN A 66 12.25 -7.97 6.28
CA GLN A 66 11.40 -8.62 7.27
C GLN A 66 10.11 -9.20 6.71
N LEU A 67 9.66 -10.30 7.33
CA LEU A 67 8.32 -10.86 7.15
C LEU A 67 7.54 -10.86 8.48
N PRO A 68 6.20 -10.69 8.44
CA PRO A 68 5.40 -10.44 7.22
C PRO A 68 5.68 -9.06 6.62
N ASN A 69 5.54 -8.94 5.30
CA ASN A 69 5.73 -7.66 4.60
C ASN A 69 4.44 -6.83 4.53
N LEU A 70 4.47 -5.65 3.91
CA LEU A 70 3.30 -4.75 3.82
C LEU A 70 2.17 -5.27 2.91
N LEU A 71 2.38 -6.42 2.27
CA LEU A 71 1.40 -7.13 1.46
C LEU A 71 0.95 -8.44 2.13
N ASP A 72 1.22 -8.59 3.44
CA ASP A 72 0.84 -9.72 4.27
C ASP A 72 1.41 -11.08 3.81
N HIS A 73 2.50 -11.09 3.05
CA HIS A 73 3.21 -12.34 2.75
C HIS A 73 3.98 -12.81 3.99
N GLU A 74 3.83 -14.07 4.34
CA GLU A 74 4.49 -14.66 5.52
C GLU A 74 5.72 -15.49 5.14
N THR A 75 5.82 -15.89 3.87
CA THR A 75 6.91 -16.74 3.37
C THR A 75 7.67 -16.12 2.22
N MET A 76 8.97 -16.39 2.14
CA MET A 76 9.82 -15.97 1.03
C MET A 76 9.35 -16.54 -0.32
N MET A 77 8.67 -17.70 -0.31
CA MET A 77 8.12 -18.30 -1.53
C MET A 77 7.00 -17.45 -2.12
N GLU A 78 6.07 -16.98 -1.29
CA GLU A 78 4.99 -16.08 -1.70
C GLU A 78 5.54 -14.75 -2.23
N VAL A 79 6.51 -14.17 -1.50
CA VAL A 79 7.19 -12.94 -1.93
C VAL A 79 7.80 -13.11 -3.31
N LYS A 80 8.61 -14.15 -3.53
CA LYS A 80 9.26 -14.41 -4.82
C LYS A 80 8.26 -14.62 -5.94
N GLN A 81 7.22 -15.42 -5.68
CA GLN A 81 6.18 -15.70 -6.66
C GLN A 81 5.49 -14.43 -7.13
N GLN A 82 5.01 -13.59 -6.20
CA GLN A 82 4.28 -12.39 -6.56
C GLN A 82 5.19 -11.26 -7.06
N ALA A 83 6.37 -11.08 -6.47
CA ALA A 83 7.35 -10.06 -6.88
C ALA A 83 7.87 -10.28 -8.31
N SER A 84 7.99 -11.53 -8.77
CA SER A 84 8.49 -11.86 -10.10
C SER A 84 7.68 -11.19 -11.24
N SER A 85 6.37 -11.06 -11.06
CA SER A 85 5.45 -10.42 -12.01
C SER A 85 5.69 -8.93 -12.19
N TRP A 86 6.39 -8.27 -11.25
CA TRP A 86 6.69 -6.84 -11.29
C TRP A 86 8.02 -6.51 -11.95
N VAL A 87 8.90 -7.50 -12.12
CA VAL A 87 10.21 -7.32 -12.74
C VAL A 87 10.11 -6.68 -14.14
N PRO A 88 9.20 -7.10 -15.04
CA PRO A 88 9.06 -6.44 -16.34
C PRO A 88 8.72 -4.95 -16.27
N LEU A 89 7.88 -4.53 -15.31
CA LEU A 89 7.50 -3.12 -15.16
C LEU A 89 8.70 -2.26 -14.76
N VAL A 90 9.54 -2.74 -13.83
CA VAL A 90 10.78 -2.05 -13.44
C VAL A 90 11.73 -1.90 -14.64
N HIS A 91 11.82 -2.92 -15.50
CA HIS A 91 12.65 -2.86 -16.71
C HIS A 91 12.15 -1.83 -17.74
N ARG A 92 10.86 -1.47 -17.71
CA ARG A 92 10.33 -0.39 -18.55
C ARG A 92 10.76 1.01 -18.10
N ARG A 93 11.27 1.14 -16.86
CA ARG A 93 11.79 2.40 -16.30
C ARG A 93 10.81 3.58 -16.46
N CYS A 94 9.53 3.32 -16.26
CA CYS A 94 8.48 4.35 -16.31
C CYS A 94 8.68 5.46 -15.26
N HIS A 95 9.28 5.14 -14.11
CA HIS A 95 9.61 6.10 -13.06
C HIS A 95 10.93 5.71 -12.38
N PRO A 96 11.82 6.65 -12.01
CA PRO A 96 13.09 6.32 -11.36
C PRO A 96 12.91 5.60 -10.02
N GLY A 97 11.79 5.87 -9.34
CA GLY A 97 11.44 5.26 -8.06
C GLY A 97 10.68 3.95 -8.09
N THR A 98 10.34 3.39 -9.26
CA THR A 98 9.47 2.20 -9.33
C THR A 98 10.02 1.03 -8.50
N GLN A 99 11.32 0.76 -8.60
CA GLN A 99 11.94 -0.35 -7.89
C GLN A 99 11.91 -0.14 -6.37
N VAL A 100 12.29 1.06 -5.90
CA VAL A 100 12.27 1.42 -4.47
C VAL A 100 10.85 1.34 -3.91
N PHE A 101 9.86 1.87 -4.62
CA PHE A 101 8.46 1.80 -4.23
C PHE A 101 8.01 0.35 -4.05
N LEU A 102 8.22 -0.51 -5.05
CA LEU A 102 7.79 -1.91 -4.96
C LEU A 102 8.53 -2.67 -3.85
N CYS A 103 9.83 -2.44 -3.69
CA CYS A 103 10.61 -3.13 -2.67
C CYS A 103 10.32 -2.65 -1.25
N SER A 104 9.86 -1.41 -1.07
CA SER A 104 9.33 -0.99 0.24
C SER A 104 8.15 -1.83 0.69
N LEU A 105 7.38 -2.40 -0.26
CA LEU A 105 6.22 -3.25 0.01
C LEU A 105 6.59 -4.73 0.07
N PHE A 106 7.35 -5.23 -0.91
CA PHE A 106 7.71 -6.65 -1.03
C PHE A 106 8.83 -7.08 -0.10
N ALA A 107 9.82 -6.22 0.12
CA ALA A 107 11.04 -6.51 0.85
C ALA A 107 11.40 -5.38 1.82
N PRO A 108 10.51 -4.97 2.73
CA PRO A 108 10.76 -3.85 3.63
C PRO A 108 12.03 -4.07 4.45
N VAL A 109 12.77 -2.98 4.71
CA VAL A 109 13.99 -3.02 5.54
C VAL A 109 13.67 -3.65 6.89
N CYS A 110 14.57 -4.51 7.38
CA CYS A 110 14.48 -5.08 8.73
C CYS A 110 14.62 -3.96 9.80
N LEU A 111 13.50 -3.55 10.39
CA LEU A 111 13.39 -2.50 11.41
C LEU A 111 12.32 -2.90 12.44
N GLU A 112 12.31 -2.30 13.62
CA GLU A 112 11.29 -2.61 14.64
C GLU A 112 9.86 -2.30 14.18
N GLN A 113 9.71 -1.33 13.28
CA GLN A 113 8.42 -0.93 12.69
C GLN A 113 8.52 -0.87 11.16
N LEU A 114 7.46 -1.33 10.49
CA LEU A 114 7.33 -1.17 9.04
C LEU A 114 7.14 0.29 8.67
N ILE A 115 7.93 0.77 7.71
CA ILE A 115 7.79 2.09 7.11
C ILE A 115 7.21 1.91 5.70
N SER A 116 6.04 2.49 5.45
CA SER A 116 5.37 2.46 4.15
C SER A 116 5.84 3.61 3.24
N PRO A 117 5.66 3.49 1.91
CA PRO A 117 5.85 4.63 1.01
C PRO A 117 4.81 5.72 1.32
N CYS A 118 5.18 6.99 1.10
CA CYS A 118 4.23 8.09 1.19
C CYS A 118 3.20 8.01 0.04
N GLN A 119 1.98 8.51 0.28
CA GLN A 119 0.91 8.54 -0.71
C GLN A 119 1.34 9.25 -2.00
N GLN A 120 1.98 10.41 -1.87
CA GLN A 120 2.46 11.22 -3.00
C GLN A 120 3.51 10.46 -3.83
N PHE A 121 4.36 9.66 -3.16
CA PHE A 121 5.34 8.83 -3.86
C PHE A 121 4.65 7.69 -4.63
N CYS A 122 3.66 7.03 -4.04
CA CYS A 122 2.83 6.05 -4.72
C CYS A 122 2.14 6.63 -5.95
N GLU A 123 1.49 7.79 -5.82
CA GLU A 123 0.75 8.45 -6.89
C GLU A 123 1.68 8.79 -8.07
N SER A 124 2.87 9.33 -7.78
CA SER A 124 3.89 9.63 -8.80
C SER A 124 4.31 8.38 -9.59
N VAL A 125 4.55 7.25 -8.90
CA VAL A 125 4.90 5.99 -9.56
C VAL A 125 3.72 5.42 -10.35
N ARG A 126 2.51 5.45 -9.78
CA ARG A 126 1.27 4.99 -10.42
C ARG A 126 1.04 5.75 -11.71
N ASP A 127 1.09 7.07 -11.69
CA ASP A 127 0.71 7.91 -12.82
C ASP A 127 1.70 7.74 -13.99
N ALA A 128 2.97 7.55 -13.69
CA ALA A 128 4.00 7.26 -14.70
C ALA A 128 3.92 5.83 -15.27
N CYS A 129 3.58 4.84 -14.45
CA CYS A 129 3.64 3.42 -14.83
C CYS A 129 2.30 2.80 -15.27
N SER A 130 1.17 3.35 -14.82
CA SER A 130 -0.17 2.85 -15.16
C SER A 130 -0.46 2.85 -16.67
N PRO A 131 -0.09 3.88 -17.47
CA PRO A 131 -0.26 3.83 -18.92
C PRO A 131 0.48 2.66 -19.58
N ILE A 132 1.69 2.34 -19.09
CA ILE A 132 2.47 1.20 -19.57
C ILE A 132 1.76 -0.12 -19.23
N MET A 133 1.21 -0.25 -18.02
CA MET A 133 0.44 -1.44 -17.63
C MET A 133 -0.80 -1.64 -18.50
N GLN A 134 -1.52 -0.56 -18.80
CA GLN A 134 -2.76 -0.59 -19.59
C GLN A 134 -2.53 -1.09 -21.01
N VAL A 135 -1.39 -0.75 -21.64
CA VAL A 135 -1.01 -1.27 -22.97
C VAL A 135 -0.95 -2.79 -23.00
N PHE A 136 -0.58 -3.43 -21.88
CA PHE A 136 -0.53 -4.88 -21.74
C PHE A 136 -1.80 -5.48 -21.12
N GLY A 137 -2.87 -4.70 -21.00
CA GLY A 137 -4.16 -5.15 -20.45
C GLY A 137 -4.21 -5.26 -18.93
N TYR A 138 -3.24 -4.67 -18.22
CA TYR A 138 -3.20 -4.65 -16.76
C TYR A 138 -3.65 -3.29 -16.21
N VAL A 139 -4.38 -3.31 -15.11
CA VAL A 139 -4.74 -2.12 -14.34
C VAL A 139 -3.85 -1.99 -13.12
N TRP A 140 -3.73 -0.77 -12.58
CA TRP A 140 -3.07 -0.56 -11.30
C TRP A 140 -3.85 -1.31 -10.20
N PRO A 141 -3.22 -2.26 -9.49
CA PRO A 141 -3.95 -3.18 -8.62
C PRO A 141 -4.33 -2.54 -7.29
N GLU A 142 -5.43 -3.01 -6.71
CA GLU A 142 -5.96 -2.51 -5.44
C GLU A 142 -4.98 -2.69 -4.27
N MET A 143 -4.11 -3.70 -4.31
CA MET A 143 -3.06 -3.88 -3.29
C MET A 143 -2.06 -2.72 -3.24
N LEU A 144 -1.96 -1.94 -4.32
CA LEU A 144 -1.11 -0.74 -4.43
C LEU A 144 -1.92 0.55 -4.44
N ASN A 145 -3.16 0.53 -3.96
CA ASN A 145 -4.01 1.71 -3.90
C ASN A 145 -3.37 2.79 -2.99
N CYS A 146 -3.03 3.93 -3.58
CA CYS A 146 -2.25 4.96 -2.91
C CYS A 146 -2.95 5.58 -1.71
N SER A 147 -4.28 5.55 -1.64
CA SER A 147 -5.05 6.06 -0.50
C SER A 147 -4.85 5.24 0.79
N LYS A 148 -4.19 4.09 0.71
CA LYS A 148 -3.82 3.26 1.88
C LYS A 148 -2.55 3.75 2.57
N PHE A 149 -1.79 4.63 1.92
CA PHE A 149 -0.51 5.12 2.41
C PHE A 149 -0.66 6.46 3.14
N PRO A 150 0.20 6.76 4.13
CA PRO A 150 0.16 8.04 4.82
C PRO A 150 0.60 9.17 3.89
N THR A 151 0.03 10.36 4.10
CA THR A 151 0.57 11.59 3.52
C THR A 151 1.82 12.03 4.28
N GLU A 152 2.71 12.76 3.62
CA GLU A 152 3.94 13.33 4.22
C GLU A 152 3.70 14.06 5.56
N ASP A 153 2.57 14.76 5.71
CA ASP A 153 2.23 15.51 6.93
C ASP A 153 1.75 14.63 8.11
N ASN A 154 1.43 13.36 7.87
CA ASN A 154 0.72 12.50 8.82
C ASN A 154 1.56 11.30 9.33
N GLY A 155 2.87 11.26 9.06
CA GLY A 155 3.74 10.24 9.62
C GLY A 155 5.08 10.09 8.91
N LEU A 156 5.95 9.25 9.47
CA LEU A 156 7.19 8.85 8.82
C LEU A 156 6.87 7.89 7.67
N CYS A 157 7.26 8.27 6.45
CA CYS A 157 7.08 7.45 5.25
C CYS A 157 8.23 7.63 4.26
N ILE A 158 8.35 6.70 3.31
CA ILE A 158 9.41 6.72 2.29
C ILE A 158 9.00 7.63 1.13
N GLN A 159 9.88 8.55 0.77
CA GLN A 159 9.75 9.50 -0.32
C GLN A 159 10.97 9.44 -1.24
N ILE A 160 10.85 9.96 -2.46
CA ILE A 160 12.02 10.18 -3.33
C ILE A 160 12.56 11.60 -3.12
N GLU A 161 13.88 11.70 -2.97
CA GLU A 161 14.56 13.00 -3.00
C GLU A 161 14.37 13.64 -4.38
N LYS A 162 13.66 14.78 -4.41
CA LYS A 162 13.53 15.63 -5.59
C LYS A 162 14.82 16.42 -5.79
N ASN A 163 15.95 15.76 -6.08
CA ASN A 163 17.13 16.52 -6.49
C ASN A 163 16.88 17.10 -7.88
N GLN A 164 16.75 18.43 -7.90
CA GLN A 164 16.55 19.27 -9.07
C GLN A 164 17.68 19.04 -10.09
N THR A 165 17.44 18.28 -11.15
CA THR A 165 18.02 18.41 -12.50
C THR A 165 17.55 17.28 -13.41
N ASP A 166 16.24 17.11 -13.53
CA ASP A 166 15.69 16.54 -14.76
C ASP A 166 14.80 17.63 -15.34
N THR A 167 15.35 18.37 -16.30
CA THR A 167 14.53 18.95 -17.37
C THR A 167 13.50 17.91 -17.80
N PRO A 168 12.24 18.29 -18.07
CA PRO A 168 11.31 17.38 -18.72
C PRO A 168 11.89 17.07 -20.10
N GLU A 169 12.74 16.04 -20.19
CA GLU A 169 12.97 15.38 -21.44
C GLU A 169 11.63 14.76 -21.75
N GLU A 170 10.95 15.37 -22.71
CA GLU A 170 9.66 15.02 -23.23
C GLU A 170 9.74 13.64 -23.88
N SER A 171 9.94 12.60 -23.07
CA SER A 171 9.76 11.20 -23.43
C SER A 171 8.29 10.85 -23.24
N GLY A 172 7.41 11.66 -23.84
CA GLY A 172 6.01 11.33 -24.15
C GLY A 172 5.92 10.27 -25.24
N HIS A 173 6.84 9.31 -25.27
CA HIS A 173 6.70 8.10 -26.05
C HIS A 173 6.57 6.95 -25.06
N THR A 174 5.33 6.59 -24.75
CA THR A 174 4.97 5.20 -24.47
C THR A 174 5.57 4.40 -25.63
N ARG A 175 6.80 3.88 -25.49
CA ARG A 175 7.43 2.99 -26.47
C ARG A 175 6.78 1.61 -26.37
N ALA A 176 5.46 1.58 -26.47
CA ALA A 176 4.76 0.41 -26.91
C ALA A 176 5.20 0.19 -28.35
N CYS A 177 5.81 -0.96 -28.63
CA CYS A 177 6.01 -1.34 -30.01
C CYS A 177 4.63 -1.32 -30.69
N PRO A 178 4.49 -0.69 -31.86
CA PRO A 178 3.24 -0.76 -32.59
C PRO A 178 2.87 -2.23 -32.80
N GLN A 179 1.58 -2.52 -32.77
CA GLN A 179 1.10 -3.85 -33.12
C GLN A 179 1.58 -4.18 -34.54
N CYS A 180 2.11 -5.39 -34.72
CA CYS A 180 2.58 -5.84 -36.03
C CYS A 180 1.37 -6.09 -36.97
N ASP A 181 0.93 -5.05 -37.68
CA ASP A 181 -0.10 -5.15 -38.72
C ASP A 181 0.49 -5.53 -40.08
N ILE A 182 1.29 -6.61 -40.11
CA ILE A 182 1.76 -7.17 -41.38
C ILE A 182 0.70 -8.14 -41.86
N LYS A 183 -0.01 -7.79 -42.94
CA LYS A 183 -0.79 -8.77 -43.70
C LYS A 183 0.16 -9.90 -44.09
N MET A 184 -0.09 -11.10 -43.60
CA MET A 184 0.77 -12.25 -43.85
C MET A 184 0.70 -12.63 -45.34
N ASN A 185 1.55 -12.01 -46.14
CA ASN A 185 1.90 -12.48 -47.48
C ASN A 185 3.16 -13.35 -47.36
N ALA A 186 3.21 -14.44 -48.11
CA ALA A 186 4.33 -15.38 -48.05
C ALA A 186 5.66 -14.72 -48.47
N ASP A 187 5.60 -13.78 -49.41
CA ASP A 187 6.78 -13.04 -49.90
C ASP A 187 7.31 -12.08 -48.82
N ASP A 188 6.43 -11.38 -48.10
CA ASP A 188 6.82 -10.46 -47.02
C ASP A 188 7.46 -11.21 -45.83
N ILE A 189 6.99 -12.43 -45.56
CA ILE A 189 7.57 -13.30 -44.52
C ILE A 189 8.98 -13.75 -44.94
N LEU A 190 9.17 -14.12 -46.21
CA LEU A 190 10.46 -14.55 -46.73
C LEU A 190 11.48 -13.40 -46.73
N ASP A 191 11.06 -12.19 -47.12
CA ASP A 191 11.91 -11.01 -47.11
C ASP A 191 12.33 -10.60 -45.70
N ASN A 192 11.41 -10.65 -44.73
CA ASN A 192 11.74 -10.31 -43.34
C ASN A 192 12.64 -11.36 -42.66
N MET A 193 12.52 -12.64 -43.06
CA MET A 193 13.45 -13.69 -42.65
C MET A 193 14.84 -13.52 -43.26
N CYS A 194 14.93 -13.12 -44.53
CA CYS A 194 16.20 -12.86 -45.20
C CYS A 194 16.89 -11.58 -44.69
N ALA A 195 16.12 -10.60 -44.23
CA ALA A 195 16.63 -9.34 -43.67
C ALA A 195 17.13 -9.47 -42.21
N SER A 196 16.82 -10.57 -41.55
CA SER A 196 17.32 -10.86 -40.20
C SER A 196 18.60 -11.68 -40.31
N GLU A 197 19.76 -11.07 -40.06
CA GLU A 197 21.01 -11.82 -39.89
C GLU A 197 20.91 -12.65 -38.60
N PHE A 198 20.69 -13.95 -38.76
CA PHE A 198 20.81 -14.95 -37.70
C PHE A 198 22.28 -15.30 -37.42
#